data_AF-A0A8J8GQU0-F1
#
_entry.id   AF-A0A8J8GQU0-F1
#
_cell.length_a   1.000
_cell.length_b   1.000
_cell.length_c   1.000
_cell.angle_alpha   90.00
_cell.angle_beta   90.00
_cell.angle_gamma   90.00
#
_symmetry.space_group_name_H-M   'P 1'
#
loop_
_entity.id
_entity.type
_entity.pdbx_description
1 polymer ?
#
loop_
_entity_poly.entity_id
_entity_poly.type
_entity_poly.pdbx_seq_one_letter_code
_entity_poly.pdbx_strand_id
1 'polypeptide(L)' 'MSRRETQSAQWLRSSRCEAGTCAEVKFEADEVLLRNSTRPEVVVRLTGEEWQAFLAGVVAGDFEQRSVQAA' A
#
# COMPACT_ATOMS: atom_id res chain seq x y z
N MET A 1 -3.87 19.67 23.18
CA MET A 1 -4.36 18.30 22.87
C MET A 1 -3.69 17.86 21.57
N SER A 2 -3.03 16.71 21.62
CA SER A 2 -2.01 16.26 20.67
C SER A 2 -2.65 15.83 19.35
N ARG A 3 -2.08 16.27 18.22
CA ARG A 3 -2.52 15.97 16.84
C ARG A 3 -2.40 14.48 16.44
N ARG A 4 -2.25 13.58 17.42
CA ARG A 4 -1.88 12.16 17.25
C ARG A 4 -3.04 11.18 17.38
N GLU A 5 -4.26 11.61 17.73
CA GLU A 5 -5.33 10.68 18.13
C GLU A 5 -6.45 10.47 17.10
N THR A 6 -6.42 11.05 15.90
CA THR A 6 -7.49 10.77 14.91
C THR A 6 -7.04 10.98 13.46
N GLN A 7 -5.87 10.50 13.10
CA GLN A 7 -5.64 10.18 11.69
C GLN A 7 -6.04 8.72 11.48
N SER A 8 -7.34 8.43 11.63
CA SER A 8 -7.96 7.30 10.96
C SER A 8 -7.73 7.53 9.46
N ALA A 9 -6.59 7.02 9.00
CA ALA A 9 -5.86 7.59 7.88
C ALA A 9 -6.67 7.46 6.60
N GLN A 10 -6.77 8.55 5.85
CA GLN A 10 -7.32 8.50 4.51
C GLN A 10 -6.43 7.58 3.66
N TRP A 11 -7.04 6.94 2.65
CA TRP A 11 -6.29 6.17 1.67
C TRP A 11 -5.28 7.08 0.97
N LEU A 12 -3.99 6.75 1.09
CA LEU A 12 -2.90 7.42 0.43
C LEU A 12 -2.70 6.77 -0.94
N ARG A 13 -2.96 7.55 -1.98
CA ARG A 13 -2.73 7.16 -3.38
C ARG A 13 -1.33 7.55 -3.79
N SER A 14 -0.62 6.66 -4.50
CA SER A 14 0.69 6.97 -5.08
C SER A 14 0.62 8.20 -5.99
N SER A 15 1.57 9.14 -5.82
CA SER A 15 1.69 10.32 -6.67
C SER A 15 2.09 10.00 -8.11
N ARG A 16 2.62 8.80 -8.36
CA ARG A 16 3.01 8.32 -9.69
C ARG A 16 1.87 7.62 -10.45
N CYS A 17 0.68 7.54 -9.86
CA CYS A 17 -0.45 6.91 -10.53
C CYS A 17 -1.17 7.90 -11.44
N GLU A 18 -1.14 7.65 -12.75
CA GLU A 18 -1.81 8.50 -13.76
C GLU A 18 -2.95 7.79 -14.51
N ALA A 19 -3.00 6.45 -14.49
CA ALA A 19 -3.88 5.65 -15.36
C ALA A 19 -5.05 4.93 -14.64
N GLY A 20 -5.54 5.50 -13.52
CA GLY A 20 -6.77 5.05 -12.86
C GLY A 20 -6.71 3.72 -12.09
N THR A 21 -5.61 2.97 -12.21
CA THR A 21 -5.38 1.70 -11.51
C THR A 21 -4.26 1.89 -10.49
N CYS A 22 -4.60 2.49 -9.36
CA CYS A 22 -3.63 2.94 -8.37
C CYS A 22 -3.56 2.00 -7.19
N ALA A 23 -2.34 1.63 -6.79
CA ALA A 23 -2.11 1.11 -5.46
C ALA A 23 -2.36 2.24 -4.43
N GLU A 24 -3.17 1.93 -3.42
CA GLU A 24 -3.50 2.82 -2.32
C GLU A 24 -3.20 2.13 -0.99
N VAL A 25 -2.66 2.90 -0.03
CA VAL A 25 -2.31 2.40 1.30
C VAL A 25 -3.02 3.19 2.39
N LYS A 26 -3.45 2.50 3.44
CA LYS A 26 -3.99 3.10 4.65
C LYS A 26 -3.29 2.52 5.86
N PHE A 27 -2.91 3.38 6.79
CA PHE A 27 -2.31 2.98 8.06
C PHE A 27 -3.38 2.95 9.15
N GLU A 28 -3.48 1.82 9.83
CA GLU A 28 -4.24 1.63 11.07
C GLU A 28 -3.25 1.41 12.23
N ALA A 29 -3.74 1.11 13.44
CA ALA A 29 -2.89 1.08 14.63
C ALA A 29 -1.74 0.08 14.50
N ASP A 30 -2.04 -1.15 14.07
CA ASP A 30 -1.08 -2.27 13.98
C ASP A 30 -0.96 -2.86 12.57
N GLU A 31 -1.72 -2.31 11.62
CA GLU A 31 -1.85 -2.84 10.26
C GLU A 31 -1.66 -1.77 9.19
N VAL A 32 -1.20 -2.22 8.02
CA VAL A 32 -1.18 -1.50 6.77
C VAL A 32 -2.12 -2.20 5.79
N LEU A 33 -3.08 -1.45 5.29
CA LEU A 33 -4.05 -1.93 4.32
C LEU A 33 -3.60 -1.49 2.93
N LEU A 34 -3.52 -2.42 1.99
CA LEU A 34 -3.17 -2.18 0.60
C LEU A 34 -4.35 -2.57 -0.30
N ARG A 35 -4.69 -1.73 -1.26
CA ARG A 35 -5.73 -2.02 -2.25
C ARG A 35 -5.46 -1.39 -3.60
N ASN A 36 -6.29 -1.74 -4.58
CA ASN A 36 -6.38 -1.08 -5.87
C ASN A 36 -7.58 -0.11 -5.89
N SER A 37 -7.40 1.09 -6.41
CA SER A 37 -8.47 2.10 -6.54
C SER A 37 -9.68 1.63 -7.36
N THR A 38 -9.51 0.72 -8.32
CA THR A 38 -10.63 0.19 -9.14
C THR A 38 -11.34 -1.01 -8.52
N ARG A 39 -10.78 -1.58 -7.45
CA ARG A 39 -11.38 -2.69 -6.66
C ARG A 39 -11.27 -2.38 -5.17
N PRO A 40 -11.92 -1.31 -4.68
CA PRO A 40 -11.77 -0.82 -3.32
C PRO A 40 -12.23 -1.80 -2.24
N GLU A 41 -13.03 -2.81 -2.61
CA GLU A 41 -13.52 -3.89 -1.77
C GLU A 41 -12.49 -5.00 -1.51
N VAL A 42 -11.47 -5.12 -2.38
CA VAL A 42 -10.41 -6.12 -2.22
C VAL A 42 -9.23 -5.48 -1.49
N VAL A 43 -9.09 -5.81 -0.21
CA VAL A 43 -8.08 -5.22 0.68
C VAL A 43 -7.17 -6.30 1.23
N VAL A 44 -5.87 -6.13 1.03
CA VAL A 44 -4.84 -6.91 1.71
C VAL A 44 -4.48 -6.21 3.00
N ARG A 45 -4.50 -6.95 4.12
CA ARG A 45 -4.04 -6.48 5.42
C ARG A 45 -2.65 -7.05 5.67
N LEU A 46 -1.74 -6.18 6.07
CA LEU A 46 -0.38 -6.52 6.44
C LEU A 46 -0.15 -6.01 7.85
N THR A 47 0.53 -6.81 8.67
CA THR A 47 1.10 -6.32 9.92
C THR A 47 2.19 -5.28 9.64
N GLY A 48 2.56 -4.52 10.66
CA GLY A 48 3.71 -3.60 10.57
C GLY A 48 4.99 -4.29 10.11
N GLU A 49 5.27 -5.51 10.59
CA GLU A 49 6.47 -6.28 10.22
C GLU A 49 6.45 -6.72 8.75
N GLU A 50 5.33 -7.26 8.28
CA GLU A 50 5.15 -7.65 6.87
C GLU A 50 5.29 -6.45 5.93
N TRP A 51 4.76 -5.28 6.33
CA TRP A 51 4.90 -4.06 5.56
C TRP A 51 6.36 -3.60 5.44
N GLN A 52 7.14 -3.66 6.53
CA GLN A 52 8.58 -3.33 6.48
C GLN A 52 9.36 -4.30 5.59
N ALA A 53 9.08 -5.60 5.69
CA ALA A 53 9.70 -6.60 4.83
C ALA A 53 9.34 -6.38 3.35
N PHE A 54 8.09 -6.05 3.05
CA PHE A 54 7.64 -5.71 1.70
C PHE A 54 8.40 -4.50 1.13
N LEU A 55 8.52 -3.41 1.89
CA LEU A 55 9.27 -2.22 1.46
C LEU A 55 10.75 -2.53 1.24
N ALA A 56 11.37 -3.34 2.10
CA ALA A 56 12.75 -3.77 1.93
C ALA A 56 12.95 -4.51 0.60
N GLY A 57 12.05 -5.44 0.26
CA GLY A 57 12.10 -6.15 -1.03
C GLY A 57 11.88 -5.25 -2.24
N VAL A 58 10.97 -4.26 -2.15
CA VAL A 58 10.78 -3.24 -3.21
C VAL A 58 12.05 -2.44 -3.43
N VAL A 59 12.72 -1.98 -2.36
CA VAL A 59 13.96 -1.20 -2.45
C VAL A 59 15.13 -2.06 -2.95
N ALA A 60 15.18 -3.34 -2.57
CA ALA A 60 16.18 -4.29 -3.06
C ALA A 60 15.99 -4.66 -4.54
N GLY A 61 14.85 -4.33 -5.14
CA GLY A 61 14.54 -4.67 -6.53
C GLY A 61 14.04 -6.11 -6.71
N ASP A 62 13.65 -6.81 -5.63
CA ASP A 62 13.24 -8.23 -5.65
C ASP A 62 12.08 -8.50 -6.62
N PHE A 63 11.27 -7.47 -6.89
CA PHE A 63 10.08 -7.54 -7.74
C PHE A 63 10.27 -6.97 -9.15
N GLU A 64 11.43 -6.40 -9.49
CA GLU A 64 11.65 -5.75 -10.79
C GLU A 64 11.76 -6.76 -11.96
N GLN A 65 12.35 -7.93 -11.69
CA GLN A 65 12.63 -8.94 -12.72
C GLN A 65 11.45 -9.88 -12.99
N ARG A 66 10.39 -9.84 -12.16
CA ARG A 66 9.17 -10.63 -12.33
C ARG A 66 8.05 -9.79 -12.92
N SER A 67 8.36 -8.97 -13.92
CA SER A 67 7.36 -8.21 -14.65
C SER A 67 6.25 -9.17 -15.09
N VAL A 68 5.05 -8.92 -14.57
CA VAL A 68 3.87 -9.70 -14.89
C VAL A 68 3.69 -9.57 -16.40
N GLN A 69 3.87 -10.66 -17.14
CA GLN A 69 3.51 -10.67 -18.56
C GLN A 69 2.01 -10.41 -18.61
N ALA A 70 1.63 -9.25 -19.16
CA ALA A 70 0.26 -9.03 -19.58
C ALA A 70 -0.04 -10.08 -20.65
N ALA A 71 -0.88 -11.05 -20.30
CA ALA A 71 -1.49 -11.97 -21.25
C ALA A 71 -2.43 -11.19 -22.18
#